data_AF-A0A9D4TQ23-F1
#
_entry.id   AF-A0A9D4TQ23-F1
#
_cell.length_a   1.000
_cell.length_b   1.000
_cell.length_c   1.000
_cell.angle_alpha   90.00
_cell.angle_beta   90.00
_cell.angle_gamma   90.00
#
_symmetry.space_group_name_H-M   'P 1'
#
loop_
_entity.id
_entity.type
_entity.pdbx_description
1 polymer ?
#
loop_
_entity_poly.entity_id
_entity_poly.type
_entity_poly.pdbx_seq_one_letter_code
_entity_poly.pdbx_strand_id
1 'polypeptide(L)'
;MAAARSLAVLFGLLAIAFTAQAYSGDGTAYSGCGQHDKTGRNACGLSGGELSGRWNCYYAALPIGCGAQSVDSRARCGDCIKVCGSKGCTVVKVIDQCASCSCGDVDLSTDALQATTGYEWDRQPVTWEWLDSCDSGDSASLSIASVSEDTSASARSSSASSEEEAAAAEEAAREERRRKRQQRRRKERRDRRRKERQQRRNRRNMM
;
A
#
# COMPACT_ATOMS: atom_id res chain seq x y z
N MET A 1 33.16 -44.96 56.74
CA MET A 1 32.06 -44.96 55.75
C MET A 1 31.31 -43.64 55.85
N ALA A 2 31.48 -42.72 54.89
CA ALA A 2 30.53 -41.66 54.56
C ALA A 2 31.09 -40.89 53.36
N ALA A 3 30.64 -41.23 52.16
CA ALA A 3 30.93 -40.48 50.94
C ALA A 3 29.81 -39.45 50.75
N ALA A 4 30.11 -38.17 50.96
CA ALA A 4 29.22 -37.08 50.56
C ALA A 4 29.49 -36.78 49.08
N ARG A 5 28.62 -37.29 48.20
CA ARG A 5 28.60 -36.97 46.77
C ARG A 5 27.88 -35.65 46.57
N SER A 6 28.63 -34.56 46.43
CA SER A 6 28.09 -33.27 46.00
C SER A 6 27.79 -33.33 44.50
N LEU A 7 26.51 -33.57 44.16
CA LEU A 7 25.98 -33.31 42.82
C LEU A 7 25.79 -31.79 42.68
N ALA A 8 26.76 -31.12 42.08
CA ALA A 8 26.58 -29.77 41.56
C ALA A 8 25.71 -29.84 40.31
N VAL A 9 24.42 -29.51 40.45
CA VAL A 9 23.50 -29.36 39.32
C VAL A 9 23.76 -28.00 38.68
N LEU A 10 24.51 -27.98 37.58
CA LEU A 10 24.66 -26.82 36.71
C LEU A 10 23.39 -26.69 35.84
N PHE A 11 22.40 -25.94 36.30
CA PHE A 11 21.32 -25.46 35.44
C PHE A 11 21.84 -24.31 34.59
N GLY A 12 22.23 -24.62 33.34
CA GLY A 12 22.56 -23.62 32.34
C GLY A 12 21.32 -22.82 31.93
N LEU A 13 21.32 -21.52 32.25
CA LEU A 13 20.35 -20.54 31.77
C LEU A 13 20.57 -20.33 30.26
N LEU A 14 19.82 -21.07 29.43
CA LEU A 14 19.75 -20.84 28.00
C LEU A 14 18.75 -19.70 27.73
N ALA A 15 19.25 -18.47 27.66
CA ALA A 15 18.45 -17.33 27.22
C ALA A 15 18.17 -17.48 25.72
N ILE A 16 16.94 -17.85 25.35
CA ILE A 16 16.49 -17.87 23.95
C ILE A 16 16.24 -16.41 23.54
N ALA A 17 17.20 -15.81 22.85
CA ALA A 17 17.01 -14.51 22.21
C ALA A 17 16.18 -14.71 20.94
N PHE A 18 14.93 -14.26 20.93
CA PHE A 18 14.13 -14.14 19.72
C PHE A 18 14.67 -12.97 18.89
N THR A 19 15.48 -13.27 17.88
CA THR A 19 15.86 -12.27 16.87
C THR A 19 14.75 -12.18 15.84
N ALA A 20 14.06 -11.04 15.77
CA ALA A 20 13.17 -10.75 14.66
C ALA A 20 13.99 -10.77 13.36
N GLN A 21 13.56 -11.57 12.39
CA GLN A 21 14.28 -11.72 11.12
C GLN A 21 13.89 -10.57 10.20
N ALA A 22 14.82 -9.65 10.00
CA ALA A 22 14.68 -8.55 9.05
C ALA A 22 15.24 -8.95 7.68
N TYR A 23 14.55 -8.48 6.63
CA TYR A 23 14.92 -8.61 5.24
C TYR A 23 15.33 -7.24 4.68
N SER A 24 16.08 -7.24 3.58
CA SER A 24 16.54 -6.02 2.92
C SER A 24 16.35 -6.15 1.42
N GLY A 25 15.96 -5.06 0.78
CA GLY A 25 15.76 -4.97 -0.66
C GLY A 25 15.30 -3.57 -1.05
N ASP A 26 14.62 -3.46 -2.18
CA ASP A 26 14.08 -2.20 -2.66
C ASP A 26 12.57 -2.09 -2.42
N GLY A 27 12.14 -0.89 -2.01
CA GLY A 27 10.77 -0.44 -2.00
C GLY A 27 10.41 0.25 -3.31
N THR A 28 9.32 -0.16 -3.94
CA THR A 28 8.68 0.56 -5.07
C THR A 28 7.21 0.87 -4.75
N ALA A 29 6.51 1.53 -5.67
CA ALA A 29 5.06 1.72 -5.56
C ALA A 29 4.33 1.28 -6.82
N TYR A 30 3.16 0.65 -6.66
CA TYR A 30 2.34 0.18 -7.79
C TYR A 30 0.97 0.87 -7.92
N SER A 31 0.42 1.40 -6.82
CA SER A 31 -0.87 2.10 -6.85
C SER A 31 -1.07 2.99 -5.62
N GLY A 32 -1.93 4.01 -5.75
CA GLY A 32 -2.22 4.95 -4.66
C GLY A 32 -3.38 4.52 -3.75
N CYS A 33 -3.71 5.33 -2.75
CA CYS A 33 -4.81 5.04 -1.85
C CYS A 33 -6.15 4.73 -2.57
N GLY A 34 -6.79 3.63 -2.18
CA GLY A 34 -8.05 3.13 -2.73
C GLY A 34 -7.95 2.58 -4.15
N GLN A 35 -6.74 2.34 -4.65
CA GLN A 35 -6.46 1.83 -5.99
C GLN A 35 -5.84 0.42 -5.98
N HIS A 36 -5.97 -0.32 -4.88
CA HIS A 36 -5.39 -1.66 -4.70
C HIS A 36 -5.88 -2.70 -5.71
N ASP A 37 -7.02 -2.47 -6.37
CA ASP A 37 -7.57 -3.31 -7.43
C ASP A 37 -7.49 -2.66 -8.83
N LYS A 38 -6.70 -1.59 -9.02
CA LYS A 38 -6.67 -0.80 -10.26
C LYS A 38 -6.24 -1.61 -11.49
N THR A 39 -5.38 -2.60 -11.30
CA THR A 39 -4.84 -3.46 -12.36
C THR A 39 -5.54 -4.82 -12.46
N GLY A 40 -6.56 -5.05 -11.62
CA GLY A 40 -7.23 -6.34 -11.47
C GLY A 40 -7.43 -6.65 -9.99
N ARG A 41 -8.07 -7.77 -9.68
CA ARG A 41 -8.21 -8.21 -8.28
C ARG A 41 -6.83 -8.63 -7.75
N ASN A 42 -6.45 -8.13 -6.58
CA ASN A 42 -5.21 -8.54 -5.92
C ASN A 42 -5.14 -10.05 -5.66
N ALA A 43 -3.93 -10.59 -5.56
CA ALA A 43 -3.64 -12.01 -5.38
C ALA A 43 -4.21 -12.58 -4.07
N CYS A 44 -4.46 -11.74 -3.04
CA CYS A 44 -5.13 -12.17 -1.81
C CYS A 44 -6.66 -12.17 -1.91
N GLY A 45 -7.22 -11.71 -3.03
CA GLY A 45 -8.66 -11.68 -3.30
C GLY A 45 -9.47 -10.77 -2.37
N LEU A 46 -8.80 -9.85 -1.67
CA LEU A 46 -9.45 -8.91 -0.76
C LEU A 46 -10.12 -7.82 -1.58
N SER A 47 -11.43 -7.64 -1.45
CA SER A 47 -12.15 -6.59 -2.14
C SER A 47 -12.01 -5.22 -1.45
N GLY A 48 -12.34 -4.14 -2.16
CA GLY A 48 -12.33 -2.78 -1.58
C GLY A 48 -13.23 -2.56 -0.35
N GLY A 49 -14.15 -3.49 -0.03
CA GLY A 49 -14.89 -3.47 1.24
C GLY A 49 -14.12 -4.10 2.41
N GLU A 50 -13.18 -5.00 2.13
CA GLU A 50 -12.35 -5.72 3.12
C GLU A 50 -11.10 -4.94 3.51
N LEU A 51 -10.64 -4.03 2.63
CA LEU A 51 -9.56 -3.09 2.89
C LEU A 51 -10.13 -1.74 3.33
N SER A 52 -10.52 -1.65 4.61
CA SER A 52 -11.06 -0.44 5.21
C SER A 52 -10.03 0.29 6.09
N GLY A 53 -10.32 1.57 6.40
CA GLY A 53 -9.46 2.40 7.24
C GLY A 53 -8.09 2.64 6.62
N ARG A 54 -7.03 2.57 7.43
CA ARG A 54 -5.64 2.80 6.97
C ARG A 54 -5.21 1.81 5.88
N TRP A 55 -5.74 0.59 5.88
CA TRP A 55 -5.33 -0.46 4.94
C TRP A 55 -5.75 -0.16 3.50
N ASN A 56 -6.65 0.81 3.30
CA ASN A 56 -6.98 1.33 1.98
C ASN A 56 -5.86 2.19 1.37
N CYS A 57 -4.96 2.73 2.19
CA CYS A 57 -3.80 3.51 1.74
C CYS A 57 -2.46 2.86 2.09
N TYR A 58 -2.40 1.90 3.03
CA TYR A 58 -1.16 1.32 3.55
C TYR A 58 -1.12 -0.19 3.33
N TYR A 59 -0.76 -0.59 2.11
CA TYR A 59 -0.74 -1.98 1.69
C TYR A 59 0.50 -2.27 0.83
N ALA A 60 0.80 -3.56 0.64
CA ALA A 60 1.96 -4.02 -0.09
C ALA A 60 1.70 -5.31 -0.87
N ALA A 61 2.52 -5.50 -1.90
CA ALA A 61 2.72 -6.75 -2.61
C ALA A 61 4.12 -7.29 -2.32
N LEU A 62 4.22 -8.62 -2.15
CA LEU A 62 5.49 -9.31 -1.86
C LEU A 62 5.89 -10.26 -2.99
N PRO A 63 7.19 -10.56 -3.15
CA PRO A 63 7.67 -11.47 -4.19
C PRO A 63 7.12 -12.88 -4.02
N ILE A 64 7.20 -13.68 -5.08
CA ILE A 64 6.85 -15.11 -5.09
C ILE A 64 8.11 -15.97 -5.17
N GLY A 65 8.07 -17.18 -4.60
CA GLY A 65 9.21 -18.11 -4.67
C GLY A 65 10.42 -17.74 -3.79
N CYS A 66 10.23 -16.85 -2.80
CA CYS A 66 11.27 -16.36 -1.89
C CYS A 66 11.18 -16.97 -0.47
N GLY A 67 10.55 -18.14 -0.34
CA GLY A 67 10.46 -18.88 0.93
C GLY A 67 9.69 -18.09 2.01
N ALA A 68 10.34 -17.76 3.13
CA ALA A 68 9.69 -17.04 4.23
C ALA A 68 9.32 -15.58 3.89
N GLN A 69 9.83 -15.04 2.78
CA GLN A 69 9.56 -13.68 2.33
C GLN A 69 8.38 -13.60 1.37
N SER A 70 7.93 -14.72 0.82
CA SER A 70 6.89 -14.73 -0.19
C SER A 70 5.50 -14.84 0.41
N VAL A 71 4.51 -14.38 -0.35
CA VAL A 71 3.09 -14.63 -0.09
C VAL A 71 2.58 -15.80 -0.96
N ASP A 72 3.43 -16.82 -1.10
CA ASP A 72 3.12 -18.02 -1.86
C ASP A 72 1.89 -18.73 -1.27
N SER A 73 1.06 -19.29 -2.14
CA SER A 73 -0.17 -20.02 -1.75
C SER A 73 -1.15 -19.22 -0.89
N ARG A 74 -1.05 -17.87 -0.88
CA ARG A 74 -1.90 -16.96 -0.09
C ARG A 74 -1.79 -17.15 1.43
N ALA A 75 -0.78 -17.88 1.90
CA ALA A 75 -0.65 -18.24 3.31
C ALA A 75 -0.40 -17.04 4.23
N ARG A 76 0.15 -15.96 3.68
CA ARG A 76 0.49 -14.71 4.37
C ARG A 76 -0.42 -13.53 3.99
N CYS A 77 -1.54 -13.81 3.33
CA CYS A 77 -2.49 -12.78 2.94
C CYS A 77 -3.16 -12.17 4.18
N GLY A 78 -3.11 -10.86 4.31
CA GLY A 78 -3.67 -10.13 5.44
C GLY A 78 -2.70 -9.92 6.62
N ASP A 79 -1.56 -10.61 6.63
CA ASP A 79 -0.47 -10.35 7.56
C ASP A 79 0.11 -8.95 7.33
N CYS A 80 0.81 -8.43 8.33
CA CYS A 80 1.45 -7.12 8.25
C CYS A 80 2.96 -7.22 8.34
N ILE A 81 3.63 -6.28 7.68
CA ILE A 81 5.07 -6.08 7.76
C ILE A 81 5.35 -4.65 8.23
N LYS A 82 6.42 -4.48 9.00
CA LYS A 82 6.98 -3.15 9.29
C LYS A 82 8.08 -2.88 8.30
N VAL A 83 7.91 -1.88 7.45
CA VAL A 83 8.87 -1.49 6.42
C VAL A 83 9.55 -0.19 6.85
N CYS A 84 10.87 -0.17 6.89
CA CYS A 84 11.67 0.98 7.29
C CYS A 84 12.54 1.46 6.13
N GLY A 85 12.53 2.78 5.89
CA GLY A 85 13.36 3.44 4.89
C GLY A 85 13.95 4.74 5.42
N SER A 86 14.39 5.61 4.50
CA SER A 86 15.08 6.87 4.81
C SER A 86 14.28 7.86 5.66
N LYS A 87 12.95 7.80 5.65
CA LYS A 87 12.07 8.72 6.39
C LYS A 87 11.58 8.12 7.71
N GLY A 88 11.42 6.79 7.77
CA GLY A 88 10.98 6.10 8.97
C GLY A 88 10.39 4.73 8.67
N CYS A 89 9.67 4.19 9.64
CA CYS A 89 9.02 2.89 9.54
C CYS A 89 7.51 3.03 9.39
N THR A 90 6.94 2.28 8.47
CA THR A 90 5.50 2.21 8.21
C THR A 90 5.04 0.77 8.26
N VAL A 91 3.92 0.52 8.94
CA VAL A 91 3.25 -0.79 8.90
C VAL A 91 2.28 -0.83 7.73
N VAL A 92 2.39 -1.89 6.94
CA VAL A 92 1.55 -2.16 5.76
C VAL A 92 0.99 -3.57 5.82
N LYS A 93 -0.20 -3.73 5.25
CA LYS A 93 -0.85 -5.03 5.09
C LYS A 93 -0.46 -5.67 3.76
N VAL A 94 -0.10 -6.95 3.79
CA VAL A 94 0.23 -7.72 2.59
C VAL A 94 -1.06 -8.21 1.95
N ILE A 95 -1.35 -7.71 0.74
CA ILE A 95 -2.61 -7.97 0.04
C ILE A 95 -2.41 -8.52 -1.37
N ASP A 96 -1.19 -8.51 -1.90
CA ASP A 96 -0.95 -8.86 -3.29
C ASP A 96 0.41 -9.56 -3.50
N GLN A 97 0.63 -10.08 -4.69
CA GLN A 97 1.87 -10.70 -5.15
C GLN A 97 2.55 -9.83 -6.20
N CYS A 98 3.85 -9.63 -6.05
CA CYS A 98 4.70 -8.98 -7.05
C CYS A 98 5.56 -10.02 -7.75
N ALA A 99 5.07 -10.58 -8.86
CA ALA A 99 5.78 -11.63 -9.61
C ALA A 99 7.11 -11.15 -10.22
N SER A 100 7.29 -9.85 -10.42
CA SER A 100 8.51 -9.25 -10.96
C SER A 100 9.50 -8.78 -9.88
N CYS A 101 9.13 -8.82 -8.60
CA CYS A 101 9.97 -8.36 -7.50
C CYS A 101 11.05 -9.40 -7.18
N SER A 102 12.24 -8.92 -6.82
CA SER A 102 13.30 -9.79 -6.31
C SER A 102 13.03 -10.18 -4.85
N CYS A 103 13.68 -11.24 -4.35
CA CYS A 103 13.61 -11.55 -2.93
C CYS A 103 14.21 -10.38 -2.12
N GLY A 104 13.46 -9.92 -1.12
CA GLY A 104 13.79 -8.76 -0.30
C GLY A 104 13.04 -7.48 -0.70
N ASP A 105 12.60 -7.37 -1.95
CA ASP A 105 11.86 -6.22 -2.45
C ASP A 105 10.43 -6.18 -1.89
N VAL A 106 9.86 -4.98 -1.77
CA VAL A 106 8.47 -4.74 -1.36
C VAL A 106 7.84 -3.73 -2.30
N ASP A 107 6.72 -4.08 -2.92
CA ASP A 107 5.99 -3.15 -3.79
C ASP A 107 4.83 -2.54 -3.02
N LEU A 108 4.99 -1.31 -2.58
CA LEU A 108 4.10 -0.61 -1.65
C LEU A 108 2.96 0.11 -2.38
N SER A 109 1.97 0.56 -1.63
CA SER A 109 1.16 1.69 -2.09
C SER A 109 2.00 2.98 -2.14
N THR A 110 1.62 3.92 -3.00
CA THR A 110 2.27 5.25 -3.11
C THR A 110 2.37 5.94 -1.75
N ASP A 111 1.29 5.95 -0.98
CA ASP A 111 1.23 6.56 0.34
C ASP A 111 2.18 5.87 1.35
N ALA A 112 2.29 4.54 1.29
CA ALA A 112 3.18 3.80 2.17
C ALA A 112 4.66 4.00 1.80
N LEU A 113 4.99 4.06 0.51
CA LEU A 113 6.34 4.39 0.05
C LEU A 113 6.71 5.82 0.52
N GLN A 114 5.83 6.79 0.33
CA GLN A 114 6.06 8.17 0.74
C GLN A 114 6.19 8.32 2.26
N ALA A 115 5.44 7.55 3.04
CA ALA A 115 5.57 7.54 4.50
C ALA A 115 6.90 6.93 4.95
N THR A 116 7.37 5.89 4.26
CA THR A 116 8.57 5.11 4.61
C THR A 116 9.87 5.78 4.14
N THR A 117 9.89 6.35 2.95
CA THR A 117 11.11 6.83 2.28
C THR A 117 11.08 8.32 1.98
N GLY A 118 9.89 8.92 1.89
CA GLY A 118 9.69 10.30 1.43
C GLY A 118 9.45 10.43 -0.07
N TYR A 119 9.49 9.33 -0.84
CA TYR A 119 9.30 9.31 -2.29
C TYR A 119 7.99 8.62 -2.67
N GLU A 120 7.36 9.06 -3.76
CA GLU A 120 6.06 8.53 -4.19
C GLU A 120 6.18 7.40 -5.24
N TRP A 121 7.23 7.42 -6.07
CA TRP A 121 7.37 6.48 -7.20
C TRP A 121 8.80 5.97 -7.40
N ASP A 122 9.79 6.58 -6.75
CA ASP A 122 11.19 6.19 -6.92
C ASP A 122 11.48 4.88 -6.19
N ARG A 123 12.31 4.05 -6.80
CA ARG A 123 12.89 2.86 -6.16
C ARG A 123 13.83 3.30 -5.05
N GLN A 124 13.59 2.86 -3.83
CA GLN A 124 14.34 3.28 -2.64
C GLN A 124 14.74 2.06 -1.80
N PRO A 125 15.92 2.05 -1.17
CA PRO A 125 16.32 0.96 -0.30
C PRO A 125 15.42 0.89 0.94
N VAL A 126 14.99 -0.31 1.32
CA VAL A 126 14.17 -0.56 2.50
C VAL A 126 14.63 -1.80 3.26
N THR A 127 14.26 -1.85 4.54
CA THR A 127 14.32 -3.06 5.36
C THR A 127 12.94 -3.38 5.88
N TRP A 128 12.63 -4.66 6.11
CA TRP A 128 11.32 -5.02 6.63
C TRP A 128 11.32 -6.32 7.41
N GLU A 129 10.32 -6.48 8.27
CA GLU A 129 10.10 -7.68 9.06
C GLU A 129 8.60 -8.00 9.14
N TRP A 130 8.28 -9.28 9.29
CA TRP A 130 6.91 -9.72 9.62
C TRP A 130 6.54 -9.27 11.04
N LEU A 131 5.29 -8.86 11.21
CA LEU A 131 4.71 -8.57 12.51
C LEU A 131 3.78 -9.68 12.95
N ASP A 132 3.77 -9.97 14.26
CA ASP A 132 2.80 -10.90 14.87
C ASP A 132 1.37 -10.35 14.84
N SER A 133 1.23 -9.01 14.85
CA SER A 133 -0.04 -8.30 14.73
C SER A 133 0.14 -6.99 13.97
N CYS A 134 -0.87 -6.64 13.18
CA CYS A 134 -0.96 -5.38 12.44
C CYS A 134 -1.06 -4.12 13.33
N ASP A 135 -1.37 -4.26 14.62
CA ASP A 135 -1.51 -3.13 15.56
C ASP A 135 -0.17 -2.70 16.18
N SER A 136 0.88 -3.51 16.00
CA SER A 136 2.19 -3.32 16.63
C SER A 136 2.95 -2.07 16.12
N GLY A 137 2.44 -1.40 15.08
CA GLY A 137 3.06 -0.22 14.46
C GLY A 137 2.75 1.11 15.12
N ASP A 138 1.69 1.20 15.92
CA ASP A 138 1.19 2.48 16.44
C ASP A 138 1.70 2.79 17.87
N SER A 139 2.36 1.82 18.53
CA SER A 139 2.85 1.97 19.92
C SER A 139 4.30 2.45 20.04
N ALA A 140 5.04 2.60 18.94
CA ALA A 140 6.45 3.02 18.98
C ALA A 140 6.67 4.55 18.92
N SER A 141 5.62 5.36 18.84
CA SER A 141 5.73 6.84 18.72
C SER A 141 5.21 7.63 19.92
N LEU A 142 4.75 6.99 21.00
CA LEU A 142 4.23 7.66 22.19
C LEU A 142 5.11 7.42 23.43
N SER A 143 6.31 7.99 23.44
CA SER A 143 7.01 8.32 24.70
C SER A 143 8.00 9.47 24.51
N ILE A 144 7.51 10.67 24.25
CA ILE A 144 8.20 11.89 24.68
C ILE A 144 7.19 12.73 25.46
N ALA A 145 7.58 13.00 26.70
CA ALA A 145 6.76 13.54 27.76
C ALA A 145 6.32 14.99 27.50
N SER A 146 5.13 15.25 28.05
CA SER A 146 4.59 16.56 28.42
C SER A 146 5.62 17.49 29.06
N VAL A 147 5.84 18.65 28.43
CA VAL A 147 6.16 19.89 29.16
C VAL A 147 5.42 21.04 28.47
N SER A 148 4.52 21.66 29.22
CA SER A 148 3.81 22.90 28.91
C SER A 148 4.60 24.09 29.48
N GLU A 149 4.79 25.15 28.70
CA GLU A 149 4.30 26.52 28.98
C GLU A 149 4.83 27.56 27.97
N ASP A 150 3.87 28.34 27.46
CA ASP A 150 3.86 29.71 26.92
C ASP A 150 5.11 30.37 26.30
N THR A 151 4.96 30.82 25.04
CA THR A 151 5.05 32.27 24.73
C THR A 151 4.43 32.63 23.39
N SER A 152 3.78 33.79 23.41
CA SER A 152 2.99 34.43 22.38
C SER A 152 3.74 34.97 21.17
N ALA A 153 3.01 35.02 20.05
CA ALA A 153 3.10 35.93 18.90
C ALA A 153 4.22 35.71 17.86
N SER A 154 3.82 35.27 16.65
CA SER A 154 3.71 36.18 15.48
C SER A 154 3.29 35.48 14.18
N ALA A 155 2.43 36.20 13.46
CA ALA A 155 2.36 36.29 11.99
C ALA A 155 1.89 35.07 11.14
N ARG A 156 0.59 35.13 10.80
CA ARG A 156 0.03 35.12 9.42
C ARG A 156 1.01 34.74 8.29
N SER A 157 0.77 33.59 7.64
CA SER A 157 0.80 33.39 6.17
C SER A 157 0.81 31.88 5.85
N SER A 158 -0.34 31.29 5.49
CA SER A 158 -0.39 29.94 4.86
C SER A 158 -1.78 29.51 4.36
N SER A 159 -2.81 30.37 4.37
CA SER A 159 -4.17 29.99 3.96
C SER A 159 -4.47 30.18 2.46
N ALA A 160 -3.49 30.54 1.63
CA ALA A 160 -3.72 30.86 0.22
C ALA A 160 -3.47 29.68 -0.75
N SER A 161 -2.78 28.61 -0.33
CA SER A 161 -2.43 27.49 -1.23
C SER A 161 -3.50 26.40 -1.31
N SER A 162 -4.35 26.24 -0.29
CA SER A 162 -5.37 25.18 -0.27
C SER A 162 -6.62 25.50 -1.09
N GLU A 163 -6.92 26.78 -1.31
CA GLU A 163 -8.08 27.19 -2.11
C GLU A 163 -7.79 27.09 -3.62
N GLU A 164 -6.54 27.29 -4.03
CA GLU A 164 -6.11 27.22 -5.43
C GLU A 164 -6.04 25.76 -5.93
N GLU A 165 -5.59 24.81 -5.09
CA GLU A 165 -5.61 23.38 -5.42
C GLU A 165 -7.03 22.81 -5.52
N ALA A 166 -7.95 23.25 -4.66
CA ALA A 166 -9.35 22.83 -4.74
C ALA A 166 -10.05 23.31 -6.02
N ALA A 167 -9.75 24.54 -6.47
CA ALA A 167 -10.26 25.08 -7.72
C ALA A 167 -9.73 24.31 -8.95
N ALA A 168 -8.44 23.97 -8.95
CA ALA A 168 -7.82 23.18 -10.02
C ALA A 168 -8.41 21.77 -10.11
N ALA A 169 -8.66 21.11 -8.97
CA ALA A 169 -9.31 19.80 -8.92
C ALA A 169 -10.76 19.85 -9.46
N GLU A 170 -11.52 20.90 -9.14
CA GLU A 170 -12.88 21.05 -9.65
C GLU A 170 -12.90 21.32 -11.17
N GLU A 171 -11.96 22.12 -11.68
CA GLU A 171 -11.83 22.36 -13.12
C GLU A 171 -11.47 21.07 -13.89
N ALA A 172 -10.52 20.28 -13.38
CA ALA A 172 -10.15 19.00 -13.96
C ALA A 172 -11.36 18.02 -14.01
N ALA A 173 -12.14 17.95 -12.93
CA ALA A 173 -13.35 17.14 -12.88
C ALA A 173 -14.42 17.61 -13.88
N ARG A 174 -14.58 18.93 -14.05
CA ARG A 174 -15.49 19.52 -15.06
C ARG A 174 -15.04 19.20 -16.48
N GLU A 175 -13.74 19.24 -16.76
CA GLU A 175 -13.19 18.90 -18.08
C GLU A 175 -13.38 17.41 -18.40
N GLU A 176 -13.12 16.52 -17.44
CA GLU A 176 -13.33 15.08 -17.62
C GLU A 176 -14.80 14.75 -17.92
N ARG A 177 -15.74 15.37 -17.20
CA ARG A 177 -17.18 15.25 -17.47
C ARG A 177 -17.54 15.72 -18.88
N ARG A 178 -16.94 16.83 -19.36
CA ARG A 178 -17.13 17.32 -20.73
C ARG A 178 -16.59 16.31 -21.77
N ARG A 179 -15.39 15.76 -21.55
CA ARG A 179 -14.78 14.74 -22.43
C ARG A 179 -15.64 13.48 -22.50
N LYS A 180 -16.10 12.94 -21.37
CA LYS A 180 -17.02 11.78 -21.32
C LYS A 180 -18.32 12.04 -22.07
N ARG A 181 -18.93 13.23 -21.92
CA ARG A 181 -20.15 13.61 -22.64
C ARG A 181 -19.92 13.70 -24.16
N GLN A 182 -18.79 14.25 -24.60
CA GLN A 182 -18.44 14.30 -26.02
C GLN A 182 -18.20 12.90 -26.61
N GLN A 183 -17.52 12.02 -25.88
CA GLN A 183 -17.29 10.64 -26.30
C GLN A 183 -18.61 9.85 -26.45
N ARG A 184 -19.53 9.97 -25.48
CA ARG A 184 -20.88 9.37 -25.57
C ARG A 184 -21.63 9.85 -26.81
N ARG A 185 -21.66 11.16 -27.08
CA ARG A 185 -22.28 11.73 -28.29
C ARG A 185 -21.64 11.22 -29.59
N ARG A 186 -20.32 11.05 -29.61
CA ARG A 186 -19.61 10.47 -30.78
C ARG A 186 -19.99 9.00 -30.99
N LYS A 187 -20.09 8.21 -29.92
CA LYS A 187 -20.51 6.80 -29.97
C LYS A 187 -21.94 6.67 -30.49
N GLU A 188 -22.88 7.43 -29.92
CA GLU A 188 -24.29 7.46 -30.37
C GLU A 188 -24.42 7.82 -31.85
N ARG A 189 -23.67 8.82 -32.34
CA ARG A 189 -23.64 9.18 -33.76
C ARG A 189 -23.11 8.05 -34.64
N ARG A 190 -22.08 7.32 -34.21
CA ARG A 190 -21.54 6.15 -34.93
C ARG A 190 -22.56 5.02 -34.98
N ASP A 191 -23.23 4.74 -33.87
CA ASP A 191 -24.23 3.68 -33.78
C ASP A 191 -25.46 4.00 -34.63
N ARG A 192 -25.92 5.26 -34.63
CA ARG A 192 -26.98 5.71 -35.53
C ARG A 192 -26.61 5.51 -37.01
N ARG A 193 -25.39 5.91 -37.41
CA ARG A 193 -24.90 5.70 -38.79
C ARG A 193 -24.80 4.20 -39.14
N ARG A 194 -24.41 3.34 -38.21
CA ARG A 194 -24.39 1.88 -38.42
C ARG A 194 -25.79 1.33 -38.64
N LYS A 195 -26.76 1.71 -37.80
CA LYS A 195 -28.17 1.32 -37.94
C LYS A 195 -28.76 1.78 -39.29
N GLU A 196 -28.51 3.03 -39.68
CA GLU A 196 -28.96 3.56 -40.98
C GLU A 196 -28.34 2.79 -42.17
N ARG A 197 -27.04 2.45 -42.11
CA ARG A 197 -26.38 1.61 -43.13
C ARG A 197 -26.98 0.22 -43.20
N GLN A 198 -27.24 -0.42 -42.05
CA GLN A 198 -27.86 -1.75 -42.00
C GLN A 198 -29.27 -1.73 -42.58
N GLN A 199 -30.07 -0.72 -42.24
CA GLN A 199 -31.44 -0.56 -42.77
C GLN A 199 -31.43 -0.37 -44.29
N ARG A 200 -30.49 0.41 -44.84
CA ARG A 200 -30.30 0.56 -46.29
C ARG A 200 -29.93 -0.76 -46.96
N ARG A 201 -29.05 -1.56 -46.34
CA ARG A 201 -28.65 -2.88 -46.86
C ARG A 201 -29.84 -3.84 -46.86
N ASN A 202 -30.60 -3.90 -45.78
CA ASN A 202 -31.81 -4.74 -45.69
C ASN A 202 -32.85 -4.36 -46.76
N ARG A 203 -33.08 -3.06 -46.99
CA ARG A 203 -33.99 -2.58 -48.05
C ARG A 203 -33.54 -2.99 -49.45
N ARG A 204 -32.23 -2.97 -49.75
CA ARG A 204 -31.70 -3.43 -51.05
C ARG A 204 -31.87 -4.93 -51.28
N ASN A 205 -31.85 -5.74 -50.22
CA ASN A 205 -32.00 -7.19 -50.34
C ASN A 205 -33.47 -7.63 -50.48
N MET A 206 -34.44 -6.72 -50.33
CA MET A 206 -35.88 -6.99 -50.45
C MET A 206 -36.45 -6.61 -51.82
N MET A 207 -35.64 -6.01 -52.70
CA MET A 207 -35.96 -5.73 -54.10
C MET A 207 -35.24 -6.72 -54.99
#